data_AF-A0A3R1B0H6-F1
#
_entry.id   AF-A0A3R1B0H6-F1
#
_cell.length_a   1.000
_cell.length_b   1.000
_cell.length_c   1.000
_cell.angle_alpha   90.00
_cell.angle_beta   90.00
_cell.angle_gamma   90.00
#
_symmetry.space_group_name_H-M   'P 1'
#
loop_
_entity.id
_entity.type
_entity.pdbx_description
1 polymer ?
#
loop_
_entity_poly.entity_id
_entity_poly.type
_entity_poly.pdbx_seq_one_letter_code
_entity_poly.pdbx_strand_id
1 'polypeptide(L)'
;MNLYGSNTLNLVSSVGKGQLGGRGFVGKYLGITLGVDSDLKSDGKGVTTVNAGTYSPGTLHRLNNIGLGDGYEFGRIAVDGLALGGKYRLNIESSGAEPYTIGGRLAEGLEAESSKAHAFVSYKTDEDRPVTGKDGKAVVQNVTSDADFISLSAPAELGVYQYSAEKVMDGVNNRTNIYYSSTGKLSNSAATAVSLAAAPVDVANLESDTLAKHMNSVRHGKDSGVWVSYFGGENRNTTASGPEYTLKTNGVMLGADTLTENNWLAGVAVSSARSDMSVMNSSGDLNSYGAQFYMSRRYDSGVFVDSALQFNHFSNTAKARMVNGQQAKADFSGNSYGLEAKVGYAWNNDGFFAEPYVRAAARALDGEHYALSNGMTVNSNDYKSMLGEVGADLGYQYAISGGYVKPYLHLAALNEFADGNSVRVNNVSLDNSVKGAAFQAGLGAELKVTDNLGGYAAFDYTKGDNTERPWQATVGVNYTW
;
A
#
# COMPACT_ATOMS: atom_id res chain seq x y z
N MET A 1 -15.67 -25.65 -34.73
CA MET A 1 -14.90 -24.44 -35.08
C MET A 1 -13.41 -24.75 -35.11
N ASN A 2 -12.70 -24.43 -36.19
CA ASN A 2 -11.25 -24.63 -36.30
C ASN A 2 -10.52 -23.28 -36.27
N LEU A 3 -9.51 -23.17 -35.42
CA LEU A 3 -8.65 -22.00 -35.25
C LEU A 3 -7.23 -22.32 -35.73
N TYR A 4 -6.69 -21.46 -36.60
CA TYR A 4 -5.36 -21.60 -37.17
C TYR A 4 -4.47 -20.43 -36.75
N GLY A 5 -3.25 -20.72 -36.29
CA GLY A 5 -2.32 -19.70 -35.82
C GLY A 5 -2.85 -18.87 -34.65
N SER A 6 -2.49 -17.57 -34.62
CA SER A 6 -2.92 -16.65 -33.57
C SER A 6 -4.25 -15.98 -33.91
N ASN A 7 -5.15 -15.90 -32.93
CA ASN A 7 -6.51 -15.40 -33.12
C ASN A 7 -6.89 -14.45 -31.97
N THR A 8 -7.85 -13.55 -32.22
CA THR A 8 -8.46 -12.70 -31.18
C THR A 8 -9.96 -12.82 -31.25
N LEU A 9 -10.58 -13.17 -30.12
CA LEU A 9 -12.02 -13.23 -29.93
C LEU A 9 -12.45 -12.15 -28.93
N ASN A 10 -13.39 -11.30 -29.33
CA ASN A 10 -13.91 -10.23 -28.49
C ASN A 10 -15.34 -10.59 -28.04
N LEU A 11 -15.47 -11.06 -26.79
CA LEU A 11 -16.73 -11.43 -26.13
C LEU A 11 -17.07 -10.37 -25.08
N VAL A 12 -17.14 -9.12 -25.51
CA VAL A 12 -17.41 -7.96 -24.65
C VAL A 12 -18.63 -7.22 -25.16
N SER A 13 -19.48 -6.79 -24.24
CA SER A 13 -20.68 -6.02 -24.57
C SER A 13 -20.32 -4.56 -24.84
N SER A 14 -20.96 -3.95 -25.83
CA SER A 14 -20.73 -2.54 -26.19
C SER A 14 -22.03 -1.76 -26.24
N VAL A 15 -22.82 -1.80 -25.15
CA VAL A 15 -23.94 -0.88 -24.99
C VAL A 15 -23.45 0.39 -24.30
N GLY A 16 -23.09 1.40 -25.11
CA GLY A 16 -22.81 2.76 -24.65
C GLY A 16 -21.35 3.05 -24.26
N LYS A 17 -20.61 3.66 -25.21
CA LYS A 17 -19.32 4.37 -25.02
C LYS A 17 -18.25 3.68 -24.16
N GLY A 18 -17.76 2.52 -24.59
CA GLY A 18 -16.45 2.03 -24.20
C GLY A 18 -15.36 2.58 -25.13
N GLN A 19 -14.53 3.52 -24.66
CA GLN A 19 -13.24 3.84 -25.26
C GLN A 19 -12.16 3.43 -24.26
N LEU A 20 -11.47 2.31 -24.51
CA LEU A 20 -10.18 2.00 -23.87
C LEU A 20 -9.26 1.34 -24.90
N GLY A 21 -8.09 1.95 -25.11
CA GLY A 21 -7.03 1.45 -26.00
C GLY A 21 -7.15 1.96 -27.45
N GLY A 22 -6.37 2.98 -27.79
CA GLY A 22 -6.34 3.56 -29.14
C GLY A 22 -6.07 2.51 -30.22
N ARG A 23 -6.90 2.56 -31.28
CA ARG A 23 -7.02 1.68 -32.47
C ARG A 23 -8.12 0.62 -32.34
N GLY A 24 -9.36 1.09 -32.29
CA GLY A 24 -10.57 0.27 -32.38
C GLY A 24 -11.20 0.31 -33.78
N PHE A 25 -11.54 -0.87 -34.28
CA PHE A 25 -12.52 -1.09 -35.34
C PHE A 25 -13.91 -0.61 -34.87
N VAL A 26 -14.74 -0.12 -35.80
CA VAL A 26 -16.13 0.31 -35.53
C VAL A 26 -17.09 -0.80 -35.95
N GLY A 27 -17.80 -1.40 -34.98
CA GLY A 27 -18.89 -2.34 -35.26
C GLY A 27 -19.64 -2.76 -33.98
N LYS A 28 -20.97 -2.92 -34.08
CA LYS A 28 -21.80 -3.54 -33.02
C LYS A 28 -21.65 -5.06 -33.11
N TYR A 29 -21.18 -5.70 -32.03
CA TYR A 29 -21.29 -7.15 -31.84
C TYR A 29 -22.30 -7.40 -30.72
N LEU A 30 -23.36 -8.15 -31.00
CA LEU A 30 -24.49 -8.42 -30.09
C LEU A 30 -24.33 -9.75 -29.32
N GLY A 31 -23.15 -10.35 -29.30
CA GLY A 31 -22.93 -11.63 -28.62
C GLY A 31 -21.75 -11.57 -27.65
N ILE A 32 -22.03 -11.53 -26.35
CA ILE A 32 -21.05 -11.87 -25.30
C ILE A 32 -20.81 -13.39 -25.20
N THR A 33 -21.62 -14.21 -25.89
CA THR A 33 -21.45 -15.67 -25.92
C THR A 33 -21.04 -16.15 -27.31
N LEU A 34 -19.98 -16.95 -27.39
CA LEU A 34 -19.63 -17.78 -28.53
C LEU A 34 -20.12 -19.21 -28.29
N GLY A 35 -21.18 -19.61 -28.98
CA GLY A 35 -21.61 -21.01 -29.08
C GLY A 35 -20.82 -21.77 -30.13
N VAL A 36 -20.37 -22.98 -29.81
CA VAL A 36 -19.70 -23.91 -30.72
C VAL A 36 -20.42 -25.25 -30.63
N ASP A 37 -21.29 -25.54 -31.61
CA ASP A 37 -22.17 -26.72 -31.64
C ASP A 37 -21.42 -28.08 -31.76
N SER A 38 -20.11 -28.05 -31.98
CA SER A 38 -19.24 -29.22 -32.17
C SER A 38 -17.92 -29.00 -31.46
N ASP A 39 -16.80 -29.46 -32.01
CA ASP A 39 -15.50 -29.26 -31.37
C ASP A 39 -14.96 -27.85 -31.59
N LEU A 40 -14.31 -27.32 -30.57
CA LEU A 40 -13.36 -26.22 -30.71
C LEU A 40 -11.97 -26.81 -30.93
N LYS A 41 -11.39 -26.66 -32.13
CA LYS A 41 -10.08 -27.20 -32.49
C LYS A 41 -9.09 -26.08 -32.75
N SER A 42 -7.88 -26.20 -32.20
CA SER A 42 -6.75 -25.34 -32.56
C SER A 42 -5.63 -26.16 -33.20
N ASP A 43 -4.95 -25.58 -34.19
CA ASP A 43 -3.75 -26.18 -34.79
C ASP A 43 -2.49 -26.14 -33.90
N GLY A 44 -2.57 -25.48 -32.73
CA GLY A 44 -1.48 -25.37 -31.76
C GLY A 44 -0.32 -24.45 -32.17
N LYS A 45 -0.40 -23.77 -33.33
CA LYS A 45 0.70 -22.97 -33.90
C LYS A 45 0.67 -21.50 -33.47
N GLY A 46 -0.26 -21.10 -32.61
CA GLY A 46 -0.39 -19.75 -32.09
C GLY A 46 -1.20 -19.68 -30.79
N VAL A 47 -1.47 -18.45 -30.33
CA VAL A 47 -2.29 -18.20 -29.13
C VAL A 47 -3.61 -17.55 -29.55
N THR A 48 -4.70 -18.05 -28.99
CA THR A 48 -6.00 -17.39 -29.12
C THR A 48 -6.23 -16.49 -27.90
N THR A 49 -6.37 -15.19 -28.12
CA THR A 49 -6.73 -14.24 -27.06
C THR A 49 -8.24 -14.06 -27.01
N VAL A 50 -8.84 -14.17 -25.84
CA VAL A 50 -10.27 -14.03 -25.62
C VAL A 50 -10.48 -12.89 -24.63
N ASN A 51 -11.04 -11.78 -25.10
CA ASN A 51 -11.46 -10.69 -24.24
C ASN A 51 -12.88 -11.00 -23.76
N ALA A 52 -13.06 -11.26 -22.46
CA ALA A 52 -14.27 -11.88 -21.92
C ALA A 52 -14.88 -11.12 -20.72
N GLY A 53 -14.62 -9.82 -20.62
CA GLY A 53 -15.26 -8.98 -19.62
C GLY A 53 -14.88 -7.52 -19.80
N THR A 54 -15.87 -6.65 -19.76
CA THR A 54 -15.70 -5.19 -19.70
C THR A 54 -16.53 -4.65 -18.57
N TYR A 55 -16.04 -3.62 -17.93
CA TYR A 55 -16.81 -2.88 -16.94
C TYR A 55 -17.06 -1.45 -17.46
N SER A 56 -18.32 -1.11 -17.72
CA SER A 56 -18.73 0.25 -18.06
C SER A 56 -19.40 0.88 -16.84
N PRO A 57 -18.74 1.79 -16.11
CA PRO A 57 -19.37 2.43 -14.97
C PRO A 57 -20.57 3.26 -15.44
N GLY A 58 -21.78 2.86 -15.03
CA GLY A 58 -22.99 3.66 -15.21
C GLY A 58 -22.94 4.98 -14.45
N THR A 59 -23.81 5.94 -14.80
CA THR A 59 -23.86 7.27 -14.16
C THR A 59 -24.13 7.21 -12.65
N LEU A 60 -24.84 6.18 -12.17
CA LEU A 60 -25.12 5.96 -10.74
C LEU A 60 -23.87 5.59 -9.91
N HIS A 61 -22.90 4.89 -10.51
CA HIS A 61 -21.66 4.52 -9.83
C HIS A 61 -20.86 5.74 -9.37
N ARG A 62 -20.90 6.81 -10.16
CA ARG A 62 -20.25 8.08 -9.86
C ARG A 62 -21.02 8.93 -8.84
N LEU A 63 -22.30 8.65 -8.62
CA LEU A 63 -23.19 9.45 -7.77
C LEU A 63 -23.32 8.88 -6.35
N ASN A 64 -23.24 7.56 -6.18
CA ASN A 64 -23.54 6.92 -4.90
C ASN A 64 -22.32 6.60 -4.02
N ASN A 65 -21.09 6.63 -4.57
CA ASN A 65 -19.85 6.36 -3.84
C ASN A 65 -19.86 5.06 -3.00
N ILE A 66 -20.63 4.05 -3.41
CA ILE A 66 -20.81 2.76 -2.71
C ILE A 66 -19.82 1.68 -3.15
N GLY A 67 -19.05 1.91 -4.22
CA GLY A 67 -18.06 0.97 -4.74
C GLY A 67 -18.61 -0.34 -5.31
N LEU A 68 -19.94 -0.53 -5.43
CA LEU A 68 -20.59 -1.78 -5.87
C LEU A 68 -20.93 -1.79 -7.36
N GLY A 69 -20.31 -2.72 -8.11
CA GLY A 69 -20.41 -2.91 -9.57
C GLY A 69 -21.76 -3.41 -10.10
N ASP A 70 -22.70 -2.54 -10.47
CA ASP A 70 -24.02 -2.97 -10.99
C ASP A 70 -24.04 -3.35 -12.50
N GLY A 71 -22.88 -3.39 -13.17
CA GLY A 71 -22.79 -3.45 -14.64
C GLY A 71 -21.71 -4.38 -15.21
N TYR A 72 -21.31 -5.41 -14.45
CA TYR A 72 -20.41 -6.44 -14.99
C TYR A 72 -21.13 -7.32 -16.01
N GLU A 73 -20.63 -7.35 -17.24
CA GLU A 73 -21.06 -8.29 -18.28
C GLU A 73 -19.86 -9.13 -18.70
N PHE A 74 -19.95 -10.45 -18.54
CA PHE A 74 -18.85 -11.38 -18.81
C PHE A 74 -19.13 -12.21 -20.06
N GLY A 75 -18.12 -12.31 -20.91
CA GLY A 75 -18.15 -13.15 -22.08
C GLY A 75 -18.10 -14.64 -21.75
N ARG A 76 -18.66 -15.48 -22.63
CA ARG A 76 -18.63 -16.94 -22.49
C ARG A 76 -18.30 -17.66 -23.79
N ILE A 77 -17.44 -18.66 -23.72
CA ILE A 77 -17.30 -19.69 -24.75
C ILE A 77 -18.06 -20.93 -24.30
N ALA A 78 -19.10 -21.32 -25.03
CA ALA A 78 -19.88 -22.53 -24.79
C ALA A 78 -19.65 -23.50 -25.95
N VAL A 79 -18.95 -24.60 -25.67
CA VAL A 79 -18.64 -25.66 -26.65
C VAL A 79 -19.45 -26.89 -26.28
N ASP A 80 -20.27 -27.39 -27.21
CA ASP A 80 -21.05 -28.61 -27.01
C ASP A 80 -20.22 -29.88 -27.22
N GLY A 81 -19.18 -29.80 -28.06
CA GLY A 81 -18.19 -30.85 -28.26
C GLY A 81 -16.93 -30.70 -27.38
N LEU A 82 -15.84 -31.31 -27.84
CA LEU A 82 -14.55 -31.28 -27.18
C LEU A 82 -13.77 -29.99 -27.50
N ALA A 83 -12.96 -29.52 -26.56
CA ALA A 83 -11.96 -28.47 -26.79
C ALA A 83 -10.58 -29.12 -26.99
N LEU A 84 -10.13 -29.15 -28.24
CA LEU A 84 -8.96 -29.92 -28.68
C LEU A 84 -7.82 -29.00 -29.12
N GLY A 85 -6.69 -29.10 -28.43
CA GLY A 85 -5.45 -28.39 -28.69
C GLY A 85 -5.51 -26.89 -28.44
N GLY A 86 -4.33 -26.27 -28.50
CA GLY A 86 -4.16 -24.82 -28.43
C GLY A 86 -4.06 -24.24 -27.02
N LYS A 87 -3.48 -23.04 -26.97
CA LYS A 87 -3.42 -22.21 -25.76
C LYS A 87 -4.30 -20.99 -25.94
N TYR A 88 -5.14 -20.75 -24.95
CA TYR A 88 -6.11 -19.66 -24.91
C TYR A 88 -5.75 -18.74 -23.75
N ARG A 89 -5.64 -17.45 -24.06
CA ARG A 89 -5.44 -16.39 -23.07
C ARG A 89 -6.78 -15.72 -22.83
N LEU A 90 -7.35 -15.95 -21.65
CA LEU A 90 -8.52 -15.21 -21.19
C LEU A 90 -8.06 -13.87 -20.60
N ASN A 91 -8.67 -12.79 -21.09
CA ASN A 91 -8.46 -11.44 -20.59
C ASN A 91 -9.79 -10.92 -20.04
N ILE A 92 -9.77 -10.52 -18.78
CA ILE A 92 -10.88 -9.83 -18.13
C ILE A 92 -10.39 -8.42 -17.80
N GLU A 93 -11.17 -7.42 -18.18
CA GLU A 93 -10.87 -6.03 -17.82
C GLU A 93 -10.90 -5.86 -16.30
N SER A 94 -9.88 -5.18 -15.77
CA SER A 94 -9.80 -4.91 -14.34
C SER A 94 -10.59 -3.65 -14.00
N SER A 95 -11.19 -3.62 -12.82
CA SER A 95 -12.04 -2.53 -12.35
C SER A 95 -11.89 -2.33 -10.84
N GLY A 96 -12.05 -1.10 -10.38
CA GLY A 96 -12.08 -0.78 -8.95
C GLY A 96 -13.42 -1.07 -8.27
N ALA A 97 -14.48 -1.33 -9.03
CA ALA A 97 -15.79 -1.64 -8.49
C ALA A 97 -15.88 -3.11 -8.01
N GLU A 98 -16.60 -3.36 -6.93
CA GLU A 98 -16.75 -4.71 -6.37
C GLU A 98 -17.60 -5.60 -7.29
N PRO A 99 -17.13 -6.80 -7.68
CA PRO A 99 -17.92 -7.74 -8.46
C PRO A 99 -18.88 -8.54 -7.57
N TYR A 100 -19.87 -9.17 -8.19
CA TYR A 100 -20.62 -10.24 -7.51
C TYR A 100 -19.80 -11.54 -7.51
N THR A 101 -19.88 -12.27 -6.41
CA THR A 101 -19.24 -13.59 -6.30
C THR A 101 -20.15 -14.63 -5.67
N ILE A 102 -20.01 -15.89 -6.12
CA ILE A 102 -20.69 -17.06 -5.57
C ILE A 102 -19.63 -18.10 -5.25
N GLY A 103 -19.46 -18.43 -3.97
CA GLY A 103 -18.39 -19.32 -3.52
C GLY A 103 -16.98 -18.81 -3.88
N GLY A 104 -16.80 -17.49 -3.93
CA GLY A 104 -15.53 -16.85 -4.32
C GLY A 104 -15.27 -16.77 -5.83
N ARG A 105 -16.15 -17.30 -6.69
CA ARG A 105 -16.08 -17.18 -8.15
C ARG A 105 -16.90 -16.00 -8.66
N LEU A 106 -16.42 -15.31 -9.69
CA LEU A 106 -17.14 -14.19 -10.33
C LEU A 106 -18.53 -14.63 -10.84
N ALA A 107 -19.49 -13.72 -10.76
CA ALA A 107 -20.87 -13.92 -11.21
C ALA A 107 -21.44 -12.63 -11.85
N GLU A 108 -22.50 -12.76 -12.66
CA GLU A 108 -23.21 -11.64 -13.29
C GLU A 108 -24.45 -11.22 -12.46
N GLY A 109 -24.65 -9.90 -12.30
CA GLY A 109 -25.93 -9.23 -11.97
C GLY A 109 -26.45 -9.19 -10.52
N LEU A 110 -27.25 -8.14 -10.25
CA LEU A 110 -28.06 -7.87 -9.04
C LEU A 110 -29.50 -8.37 -9.25
N GLU A 111 -29.70 -9.68 -9.33
CA GLU A 111 -31.02 -10.25 -9.05
C GLU A 111 -30.85 -11.35 -8.02
N ALA A 112 -31.82 -11.48 -7.13
CA ALA A 112 -31.93 -12.54 -6.12
C ALA A 112 -32.00 -13.97 -6.72
N GLU A 113 -31.54 -14.18 -7.95
CA GLU A 113 -31.74 -15.33 -8.84
C GLU A 113 -30.42 -15.88 -9.44
N SER A 114 -29.29 -15.17 -9.34
CA SER A 114 -27.98 -15.72 -9.74
C SER A 114 -27.54 -16.78 -8.74
N SER A 115 -27.91 -18.03 -8.98
CA SER A 115 -27.55 -19.19 -8.15
C SER A 115 -26.22 -19.84 -8.55
N LYS A 116 -25.53 -19.31 -9.57
CA LYS A 116 -24.35 -19.94 -10.17
C LYS A 116 -23.27 -18.94 -10.56
N ALA A 117 -22.03 -19.30 -10.29
CA ALA A 117 -20.86 -18.59 -10.78
C ALA A 117 -20.80 -18.57 -12.32
N HIS A 118 -20.16 -17.54 -12.88
CA HIS A 118 -19.98 -17.36 -14.31
C HIS A 118 -18.87 -18.28 -14.86
N ALA A 119 -19.27 -19.26 -15.67
CA ALA A 119 -18.31 -20.07 -16.43
C ALA A 119 -17.91 -19.34 -17.71
N PHE A 120 -16.69 -18.78 -17.73
CA PHE A 120 -16.11 -18.09 -18.90
C PHE A 120 -15.90 -19.02 -20.08
N VAL A 121 -15.63 -20.30 -19.81
CA VAL A 121 -15.52 -21.35 -20.81
C VAL A 121 -16.22 -22.60 -20.29
N SER A 122 -16.96 -23.30 -21.13
CA SER A 122 -17.55 -24.59 -20.84
C SER A 122 -17.45 -25.50 -22.06
N TYR A 123 -16.92 -26.72 -21.87
CA TYR A 123 -16.75 -27.70 -22.94
C TYR A 123 -16.93 -29.13 -22.40
N LYS A 124 -17.16 -30.10 -23.29
CA LYS A 124 -17.28 -31.51 -22.90
C LYS A 124 -15.94 -32.05 -22.40
N THR A 125 -15.91 -32.74 -21.25
CA THR A 125 -14.63 -33.22 -20.69
C THR A 125 -14.03 -34.30 -21.58
N ASP A 126 -14.82 -35.30 -21.96
CA ASP A 126 -14.42 -36.37 -22.85
C ASP A 126 -15.60 -36.95 -23.63
N GLU A 127 -15.31 -37.67 -24.71
CA GLU A 127 -16.30 -38.33 -25.53
C GLU A 127 -15.72 -39.55 -26.26
N ASP A 128 -16.48 -40.64 -26.27
CA ASP A 128 -16.15 -41.82 -27.07
C ASP A 128 -16.40 -41.56 -28.56
N ARG A 129 -15.36 -41.78 -29.37
CA ARG A 129 -15.39 -41.49 -30.81
C ARG A 129 -14.81 -42.63 -31.64
N PRO A 130 -15.35 -42.88 -32.84
CA PRO A 130 -14.73 -43.78 -33.79
C PRO A 130 -13.44 -43.15 -34.34
N VAL A 131 -12.31 -43.80 -34.11
CA VAL A 131 -11.00 -43.48 -34.68
C VAL A 131 -10.54 -44.60 -35.60
N THR A 132 -9.82 -44.25 -36.67
CA THR A 132 -9.24 -45.26 -37.56
C THR A 132 -8.00 -45.86 -36.91
N GLY A 133 -8.08 -47.15 -36.57
CA GLY A 133 -6.95 -47.92 -36.07
C GLY A 133 -5.83 -48.05 -37.10
N LYS A 134 -4.63 -48.45 -36.65
CA LYS A 134 -3.47 -48.65 -37.54
C LYS A 134 -3.69 -49.72 -38.62
N ASP A 135 -4.69 -50.58 -38.43
CA ASP A 135 -5.14 -51.63 -39.34
C ASP A 135 -6.29 -51.18 -40.28
N GLY A 136 -6.67 -49.90 -40.24
CA GLY A 136 -7.75 -49.34 -41.05
C GLY A 136 -9.17 -49.62 -40.53
N LYS A 137 -9.32 -50.28 -39.38
CA LYS A 137 -10.64 -50.55 -38.77
C LYS A 137 -11.07 -49.43 -37.83
N ALA A 138 -12.37 -49.18 -37.75
CA ALA A 138 -12.92 -48.25 -36.77
C ALA A 138 -12.81 -48.85 -35.36
N VAL A 139 -12.14 -48.15 -34.46
CA VAL A 139 -12.05 -48.47 -33.04
C VAL A 139 -12.70 -47.32 -32.26
N VAL A 140 -13.46 -47.61 -31.21
CA VAL A 140 -13.98 -46.57 -30.33
C VAL A 140 -12.87 -46.21 -29.33
N GLN A 141 -12.51 -44.93 -29.29
CA GLN A 141 -11.56 -44.38 -28.34
C GLN A 141 -12.20 -43.22 -27.58
N ASN A 142 -12.03 -43.20 -26.26
CA ASN A 142 -12.36 -42.03 -25.46
C ASN A 142 -11.37 -40.90 -25.77
N VAL A 143 -11.88 -39.79 -26.29
CA VAL A 143 -11.09 -38.59 -26.60
C VAL A 143 -11.39 -37.55 -25.53
N THR A 144 -10.35 -37.11 -24.83
CA THR A 144 -10.45 -36.08 -23.78
C THR A 144 -10.08 -34.71 -24.33
N SER A 145 -10.77 -33.67 -23.87
CA SER A 145 -10.42 -32.28 -24.14
C SER A 145 -9.08 -31.90 -23.49
N ASP A 146 -8.17 -31.31 -24.28
CA ASP A 146 -6.80 -30.97 -23.89
C ASP A 146 -6.44 -29.49 -24.12
N ALA A 147 -7.40 -28.66 -24.54
CA ALA A 147 -7.21 -27.21 -24.63
C ALA A 147 -6.83 -26.58 -23.28
N ASP A 148 -5.90 -25.62 -23.33
CA ASP A 148 -5.39 -24.92 -22.16
C ASP A 148 -5.88 -23.46 -22.12
N PHE A 149 -6.78 -23.19 -21.16
CA PHE A 149 -7.35 -21.86 -20.91
C PHE A 149 -6.76 -21.17 -19.67
N ILE A 150 -5.78 -21.79 -18.99
CA ILE A 150 -5.30 -21.34 -17.69
C ILE A 150 -3.89 -20.77 -17.81
N SER A 151 -2.96 -21.48 -18.48
CA SER A 151 -1.53 -21.17 -18.35
C SER A 151 -1.11 -19.80 -18.87
N LEU A 152 -1.87 -19.22 -19.80
CA LEU A 152 -1.61 -17.90 -20.38
C LEU A 152 -2.55 -16.81 -19.88
N SER A 153 -3.54 -17.16 -19.06
CA SER A 153 -4.58 -16.25 -18.56
C SER A 153 -4.08 -15.54 -17.31
N ALA A 154 -3.91 -14.21 -17.42
CA ALA A 154 -3.48 -13.41 -16.29
C ALA A 154 -4.62 -13.28 -15.25
N PRO A 155 -4.29 -13.08 -13.96
CA PRO A 155 -5.28 -12.64 -12.99
C PRO A 155 -5.92 -11.32 -13.41
N ALA A 156 -7.16 -11.10 -12.97
CA ALA A 156 -7.87 -9.85 -13.08
C ALA A 156 -8.03 -9.21 -11.70
N GLU A 157 -7.97 -7.88 -11.62
CA GLU A 157 -8.28 -7.14 -10.41
C GLU A 157 -9.70 -6.59 -10.49
N LEU A 158 -10.59 -7.04 -9.60
CA LEU A 158 -11.97 -6.59 -9.56
C LEU A 158 -12.31 -6.23 -8.11
N GLY A 159 -12.53 -4.94 -7.86
CA GLY A 159 -12.78 -4.45 -6.52
C GLY A 159 -11.57 -4.66 -5.60
N VAL A 160 -11.84 -5.23 -4.43
CA VAL A 160 -10.82 -5.42 -3.39
C VAL A 160 -9.83 -6.54 -3.69
N TYR A 161 -10.17 -7.52 -4.52
CA TYR A 161 -9.39 -8.75 -4.69
C TYR A 161 -8.90 -9.02 -6.11
N GLN A 162 -7.89 -9.90 -6.22
CA GLN A 162 -7.45 -10.49 -7.49
C GLN A 162 -8.15 -11.82 -7.73
N TYR A 163 -8.53 -12.08 -8.98
CA TYR A 163 -9.22 -13.29 -9.44
C TYR A 163 -8.40 -14.00 -10.51
N SER A 164 -8.23 -15.32 -10.39
CA SER A 164 -7.46 -16.13 -11.34
C SER A 164 -8.31 -17.22 -11.97
N ALA A 165 -7.95 -17.61 -13.20
CA ALA A 165 -8.65 -18.67 -13.90
C ALA A 165 -8.53 -20.01 -13.15
N GLU A 166 -9.65 -20.69 -12.95
CA GLU A 166 -9.79 -21.98 -12.25
C GLU A 166 -10.47 -23.00 -13.17
N LYS A 167 -9.84 -24.16 -13.39
CA LYS A 167 -10.43 -25.27 -14.13
C LYS A 167 -11.19 -26.19 -13.17
N VAL A 168 -12.48 -26.39 -13.44
CA VAL A 168 -13.37 -27.22 -12.62
C VAL A 168 -14.03 -28.27 -13.50
N MET A 169 -13.92 -29.54 -13.10
CA MET A 169 -14.56 -30.66 -13.77
C MET A 169 -15.87 -31.02 -13.08
N ASP A 170 -16.97 -31.00 -13.84
CA ASP A 170 -18.27 -31.50 -13.46
C ASP A 170 -18.47 -32.88 -14.10
N GLY A 171 -18.13 -33.92 -13.32
CA GLY A 171 -18.24 -35.31 -13.77
C GLY A 171 -19.69 -35.78 -13.96
N VAL A 172 -20.67 -35.13 -13.32
CA VAL A 172 -22.09 -35.50 -13.45
C VAL A 172 -22.61 -35.10 -14.83
N ASN A 173 -22.24 -33.92 -15.30
CA ASN A 173 -22.69 -33.39 -16.59
C ASN A 173 -21.66 -33.60 -17.72
N ASN A 174 -20.55 -34.30 -17.45
CA ASN A 174 -19.43 -34.47 -18.38
C ASN A 174 -18.96 -33.12 -18.98
N ARG A 175 -18.79 -32.10 -18.12
CA ARG A 175 -18.30 -30.79 -18.54
C ARG A 175 -17.06 -30.37 -17.78
N THR A 176 -16.17 -29.69 -18.47
CA THR A 176 -15.10 -28.90 -17.88
C THR A 176 -15.46 -27.44 -18.03
N ASN A 177 -15.34 -26.69 -16.94
CA ASN A 177 -15.65 -25.27 -16.86
C ASN A 177 -14.43 -24.49 -16.41
N ILE A 178 -14.27 -23.27 -16.94
CA ILE A 178 -13.25 -22.32 -16.52
C ILE A 178 -13.95 -21.15 -15.83
N TYR A 179 -13.67 -20.97 -14.54
CA TYR A 179 -14.15 -19.87 -13.73
C TYR A 179 -13.02 -18.88 -13.45
N TYR A 180 -13.34 -17.71 -12.91
CA TYR A 180 -12.36 -16.84 -12.26
C TYR A 180 -12.69 -16.76 -10.78
N SER A 181 -11.72 -17.14 -9.94
CA SER A 181 -11.90 -17.33 -8.50
C SER A 181 -10.99 -16.41 -7.73
N SER A 182 -11.51 -15.84 -6.64
CA SER A 182 -10.73 -14.97 -5.76
C SER A 182 -9.50 -15.73 -5.27
N THR A 183 -8.35 -15.08 -5.39
CA THR A 183 -7.07 -15.56 -4.88
C THR A 183 -6.88 -15.25 -3.40
N GLY A 184 -7.78 -14.47 -2.80
CA GLY A 184 -7.63 -13.87 -1.47
C GLY A 184 -6.61 -12.74 -1.40
N LYS A 185 -5.81 -12.51 -2.44
CA LYS A 185 -4.86 -11.39 -2.51
C LYS A 185 -5.59 -10.10 -2.81
N LEU A 186 -5.22 -9.03 -2.13
CA LEU A 186 -5.72 -7.70 -2.43
C LEU A 186 -5.33 -7.26 -3.86
N SER A 187 -6.23 -6.53 -4.50
CA SER A 187 -5.92 -5.83 -5.75
C SER A 187 -4.85 -4.78 -5.49
N ASN A 188 -4.06 -4.43 -6.52
CA ASN A 188 -3.02 -3.42 -6.39
C ASN A 188 -3.63 -2.05 -5.99
N SER A 189 -4.87 -1.79 -6.38
CA SER A 189 -5.62 -0.59 -5.97
C SER A 189 -5.97 -0.61 -4.48
N ALA A 190 -6.50 -1.73 -3.97
CA ALA A 190 -6.86 -1.87 -2.56
C ALA A 190 -5.61 -1.83 -1.66
N ALA A 191 -4.53 -2.52 -2.05
CA ALA A 191 -3.27 -2.46 -1.32
C ALA A 191 -2.70 -1.03 -1.28
N THR A 192 -2.82 -0.26 -2.37
CA THR A 192 -2.42 1.15 -2.41
C THR A 192 -3.22 2.00 -1.41
N ALA A 193 -4.55 1.82 -1.38
CA ALA A 193 -5.42 2.54 -0.46
C ALA A 193 -5.10 2.21 1.02
N VAL A 194 -4.90 0.93 1.34
CA VAL A 194 -4.53 0.46 2.68
C VAL A 194 -3.21 1.05 3.14
N SER A 195 -2.19 1.00 2.29
CA SER A 195 -0.86 1.52 2.63
C SER A 195 -0.84 3.04 2.78
N LEU A 196 -1.55 3.79 1.92
CA LEU A 196 -1.62 5.25 2.02
C LEU A 196 -2.37 5.74 3.26
N ALA A 197 -3.31 4.96 3.77
CA ALA A 197 -4.00 5.30 5.02
C ALA A 197 -3.08 5.15 6.26
N ALA A 198 -1.99 4.37 6.17
CA ALA A 198 -1.02 4.18 7.25
C ALA A 198 0.22 5.08 7.10
N ALA A 199 0.69 5.29 5.87
CA ALA A 199 1.95 5.98 5.56
C ALA A 199 2.17 7.36 6.22
N PRO A 200 1.18 8.24 6.41
CA PRO A 200 1.45 9.57 6.97
C PRO A 200 1.96 9.53 8.43
N VAL A 201 1.67 8.45 9.18
CA VAL A 201 2.21 8.28 10.54
C VAL A 201 3.73 8.10 10.55
N ASP A 202 4.30 7.52 9.48
CA ASP A 202 5.75 7.36 9.34
C ASP A 202 6.45 8.71 9.19
N VAL A 203 5.85 9.65 8.43
CA VAL A 203 6.35 11.01 8.26
C VAL A 203 6.25 11.78 9.59
N ALA A 204 5.12 11.67 10.28
CA ALA A 204 4.93 12.31 11.59
C ALA A 204 5.94 11.80 12.65
N ASN A 205 6.29 10.52 12.62
CA ASN A 205 7.34 9.94 13.46
C ASN A 205 8.73 10.51 13.13
N LEU A 206 9.10 10.60 11.85
CA LEU A 206 10.38 11.19 11.42
C LEU A 206 10.51 12.65 11.87
N GLU A 207 9.44 13.43 11.77
CA GLU A 207 9.41 14.80 12.26
C GLU A 207 9.58 14.89 13.78
N SER A 208 8.90 14.02 14.54
CA SER A 208 9.07 13.91 15.99
C SER A 208 10.51 13.58 16.39
N ASP A 209 11.10 12.58 15.72
CA ASP A 209 12.49 12.16 15.96
C ASP A 209 13.47 13.31 15.67
N THR A 210 13.23 14.07 14.59
CA THR A 210 14.02 15.26 14.23
C THR A 210 13.99 16.32 15.34
N LEU A 211 12.79 16.64 15.84
CA LEU A 211 12.64 17.60 16.92
C LEU A 211 13.27 17.10 18.23
N ALA A 212 13.14 15.80 18.54
CA ALA A 212 13.78 15.20 19.70
C ALA A 212 15.32 15.31 19.64
N LYS A 213 15.93 15.14 18.46
CA LYS A 213 17.38 15.34 18.26
C LYS A 213 17.78 16.82 18.46
N HIS A 214 16.96 17.77 17.99
CA HIS A 214 17.16 19.19 18.31
C HIS A 214 17.16 19.42 19.82
N MET A 215 16.08 19.02 20.51
CA MET A 215 15.92 19.23 21.96
C MET A 215 17.05 18.58 22.78
N ASN A 216 17.49 17.38 22.39
CA ASN A 216 18.66 16.74 22.99
C ASN A 216 19.91 17.63 22.87
N SER A 217 20.15 18.24 21.70
CA SER A 217 21.36 19.04 21.44
C SER A 217 21.41 20.38 22.20
N VAL A 218 20.25 20.96 22.51
CA VAL A 218 20.16 22.29 23.15
C VAL A 218 19.79 22.26 24.63
N ARG A 219 19.23 21.16 25.18
CA ARG A 219 18.77 21.13 26.58
C ARG A 219 19.87 21.33 27.63
N HIS A 220 21.13 21.14 27.25
CA HIS A 220 22.27 21.34 28.13
C HIS A 220 22.73 22.81 28.15
N GLY A 221 22.27 23.63 27.20
CA GLY A 221 22.56 25.06 27.10
C GLY A 221 21.54 25.95 27.81
N LYS A 222 21.85 27.26 27.89
CA LYS A 222 20.97 28.29 28.47
C LYS A 222 20.72 29.41 27.47
N ASP A 223 20.56 29.06 26.20
CA ASP A 223 20.57 30.02 25.12
C ASP A 223 19.23 29.96 24.38
N SER A 224 18.75 31.10 23.88
CA SER A 224 17.63 31.13 22.92
C SER A 224 18.19 30.96 21.52
N GLY A 225 17.40 30.49 20.55
CA GLY A 225 17.98 30.16 19.26
C GLY A 225 17.02 30.05 18.10
N VAL A 226 17.64 29.93 16.92
CA VAL A 226 17.01 29.46 15.70
C VAL A 226 17.77 28.26 15.19
N TRP A 227 17.08 27.38 14.49
CA TRP A 227 17.68 26.17 13.95
C TRP A 227 17.02 25.71 12.66
N VAL A 228 17.79 24.95 11.89
CA VAL A 228 17.34 24.25 10.70
C VAL A 228 17.81 22.81 10.78
N SER A 229 16.96 21.87 10.37
CA SER A 229 17.32 20.47 10.29
C SER A 229 16.78 19.83 9.02
N TYR A 230 17.63 19.07 8.34
CA TYR A 230 17.21 18.10 7.35
C TYR A 230 16.89 16.77 8.04
N PHE A 231 15.84 16.11 7.57
CA PHE A 231 15.52 14.75 7.96
C PHE A 231 15.14 13.90 6.74
N GLY A 232 15.49 12.62 6.78
CA GLY A 232 15.13 11.69 5.73
C GLY A 232 15.24 10.24 6.18
N GLY A 233 14.56 9.36 5.47
CA GLY A 233 14.58 7.94 5.80
C GLY A 233 13.79 7.09 4.83
N GLU A 234 13.97 5.79 4.98
CA GLU A 234 13.13 4.78 4.36
C GLU A 234 12.41 3.99 5.44
N ASN A 235 11.10 3.81 5.29
CA ASN A 235 10.27 2.97 6.15
C ASN A 235 9.73 1.82 5.31
N ARG A 236 9.86 0.58 5.78
CA ARG A 236 9.29 -0.63 5.18
C ARG A 236 8.34 -1.24 6.20
N ASN A 237 7.05 -1.24 5.89
CA ASN A 237 6.02 -1.63 6.84
C ASN A 237 5.10 -2.67 6.23
N THR A 238 4.64 -3.60 7.07
CA THR A 238 3.60 -4.57 6.75
C THR A 238 2.34 -4.21 7.53
N THR A 239 1.26 -3.94 6.82
CA THR A 239 -0.05 -3.68 7.45
C THR A 239 -0.71 -5.00 7.87
N ALA A 240 -1.59 -4.95 8.87
CA ALA A 240 -2.27 -6.15 9.40
C ALA A 240 -3.09 -6.93 8.35
N SER A 241 -3.59 -6.25 7.30
CA SER A 241 -4.29 -6.89 6.17
C SER A 241 -3.38 -7.47 5.08
N GLY A 242 -2.06 -7.34 5.23
CA GLY A 242 -1.05 -8.00 4.39
C GLY A 242 -0.22 -7.11 3.45
N PRO A 243 -0.67 -5.92 2.97
CA PRO A 243 0.17 -5.06 2.15
C PRO A 243 1.49 -4.67 2.82
N GLU A 244 2.58 -4.92 2.10
CA GLU A 244 3.93 -4.43 2.40
C GLU A 244 4.21 -3.18 1.57
N TYR A 245 4.49 -2.06 2.23
CA TYR A 245 4.83 -0.82 1.55
C TYR A 245 6.19 -0.29 1.98
N THR A 246 6.84 0.41 1.06
CA THR A 246 8.04 1.20 1.33
C THR A 246 7.70 2.66 1.15
N LEU A 247 8.13 3.50 2.09
CA LEU A 247 7.98 4.95 2.06
C LEU A 247 9.37 5.58 2.17
N LYS A 248 9.76 6.39 1.18
CA LYS A 248 11.01 7.15 1.20
C LYS A 248 10.69 8.61 1.42
N THR A 249 11.20 9.19 2.50
CA THR A 249 10.86 10.56 2.93
C THR A 249 12.10 11.44 2.95
N ASN A 250 11.94 12.69 2.51
CA ASN A 250 12.92 13.76 2.66
C ASN A 250 12.20 15.02 3.11
N GLY A 251 12.73 15.70 4.12
CA GLY A 251 12.12 16.91 4.64
C GLY A 251 13.11 17.85 5.30
N VAL A 252 12.61 19.05 5.56
CA VAL A 252 13.33 20.10 6.28
C VAL A 252 12.41 20.64 7.37
N MET A 253 12.99 20.88 8.54
CA MET A 253 12.35 21.52 9.67
C MET A 253 13.11 22.78 10.06
N LEU A 254 12.37 23.84 10.36
CA LEU A 254 12.90 25.14 10.80
C LEU A 254 12.23 25.48 12.12
N GLY A 255 13.00 25.94 13.10
CA GLY A 255 12.44 26.28 14.39
C GLY A 255 13.13 27.45 15.06
N ALA A 256 12.45 27.97 16.08
CA ALA A 256 12.95 28.97 16.99
C ALA A 256 12.48 28.64 18.40
N ASP A 257 13.34 28.86 19.38
CA ASP A 257 13.08 28.60 20.79
C ASP A 257 13.68 29.68 21.68
N THR A 258 13.08 29.84 22.86
CA THR A 258 13.53 30.78 23.87
C THR A 258 13.59 30.15 25.25
N LEU A 259 14.61 30.54 26.01
CA LEU A 259 14.72 30.18 27.41
C LEU A 259 13.87 31.13 28.26
N THR A 260 12.88 30.58 28.93
CA THR A 260 12.03 31.31 29.88
C THR A 260 12.73 31.52 31.22
N GLU A 261 12.21 32.43 32.05
CA GLU A 261 12.73 32.73 33.40
C GLU A 261 12.78 31.50 34.33
N ASN A 262 11.96 30.48 34.08
CA ASN A 262 11.90 29.25 34.89
C ASN A 262 12.78 28.11 34.33
N ASN A 263 13.74 28.41 33.45
CA ASN A 263 14.61 27.46 32.77
C ASN A 263 13.86 26.43 31.89
N TRP A 264 12.67 26.78 31.39
CA TRP A 264 12.05 26.04 30.30
C TRP A 264 12.53 26.61 28.97
N LEU A 265 12.99 25.74 28.09
CA LEU A 265 13.10 26.04 26.66
C LEU A 265 11.71 25.85 26.05
N ALA A 266 11.17 26.87 25.41
CA ALA A 266 9.89 26.78 24.70
C ALA A 266 10.07 27.27 23.26
N GLY A 267 9.52 26.54 22.30
CA GLY A 267 9.73 26.86 20.90
C GLY A 267 8.62 26.40 19.97
N VAL A 268 8.75 26.86 18.74
CA VAL A 268 7.90 26.47 17.61
C VAL A 268 8.78 25.98 16.46
N ALA A 269 8.29 25.00 15.72
CA ALA A 269 8.93 24.50 14.52
C ALA A 269 7.90 24.32 13.41
N VAL A 270 8.34 24.47 12.17
CA VAL A 270 7.56 24.16 10.97
C VAL A 270 8.36 23.23 10.07
N SER A 271 7.68 22.28 9.43
CA SER A 271 8.30 21.29 8.55
C SER A 271 7.64 21.25 7.19
N SER A 272 8.41 20.83 6.19
CA SER A 272 7.89 20.37 4.91
C SER A 272 8.61 19.09 4.52
N ALA A 273 7.84 18.07 4.12
CA ALA A 273 8.39 16.82 3.65
C ALA A 273 7.74 16.37 2.35
N ARG A 274 8.51 15.62 1.56
CA ARG A 274 8.05 14.88 0.40
C ARG A 274 8.40 13.42 0.57
N SER A 275 7.44 12.57 0.27
CA SER A 275 7.60 11.14 0.35
C SER A 275 7.06 10.42 -0.88
N ASP A 276 7.80 9.40 -1.31
CA ASP A 276 7.40 8.49 -2.38
C ASP A 276 7.13 7.11 -1.78
N MET A 277 5.90 6.63 -1.95
CA MET A 277 5.44 5.31 -1.50
C MET A 277 5.46 4.31 -2.67
N SER A 278 5.86 3.07 -2.40
CA SER A 278 5.71 1.93 -3.32
C SER A 278 5.07 0.75 -2.62
N VAL A 279 4.10 0.11 -3.28
CA VAL A 279 3.40 -1.09 -2.80
C VAL A 279 2.98 -1.92 -4.00
N MET A 280 3.32 -3.20 -4.02
CA MET A 280 3.11 -4.08 -5.18
C MET A 280 3.64 -3.41 -6.48
N ASN A 281 2.82 -3.31 -7.54
CA ASN A 281 3.18 -2.62 -8.79
C ASN A 281 2.79 -1.13 -8.80
N SER A 282 2.30 -0.61 -7.67
CA SER A 282 1.72 0.72 -7.52
C SER A 282 2.68 1.68 -6.80
N SER A 283 2.37 2.96 -6.89
CA SER A 283 3.07 4.01 -6.14
C SER A 283 2.10 5.02 -5.53
N GLY A 284 2.61 5.87 -4.66
CA GLY A 284 1.90 7.04 -4.17
C GLY A 284 2.86 8.17 -3.84
N ASP A 285 2.37 9.40 -3.86
CA ASP A 285 3.12 10.57 -3.44
C ASP A 285 2.45 11.11 -2.17
N LEU A 286 3.22 11.46 -1.14
CA LEU A 286 2.74 12.20 0.03
C LEU A 286 3.58 13.47 0.19
N ASN A 287 2.94 14.62 0.34
CA ASN A 287 3.60 15.86 0.75
C ASN A 287 3.01 16.29 2.08
N SER A 288 3.86 16.70 3.03
CA SER A 288 3.41 17.21 4.32
C SER A 288 3.87 18.64 4.56
N TYR A 289 3.05 19.38 5.30
CA TYR A 289 3.39 20.63 5.95
C TYR A 289 3.00 20.54 7.42
N GLY A 290 3.99 20.70 8.29
CA GLY A 290 3.83 20.49 9.72
C GLY A 290 4.11 21.74 10.54
N ALA A 291 3.51 21.77 11.73
CA ALA A 291 3.81 22.72 12.78
C ALA A 291 3.90 21.99 14.12
N GLN A 292 4.89 22.35 14.93
CA GLN A 292 5.10 21.77 16.25
C GLN A 292 5.33 22.86 17.28
N PHE A 293 4.73 22.71 18.46
CA PHE A 293 5.07 23.49 19.65
C PHE A 293 5.75 22.55 20.63
N TYR A 294 6.84 22.98 21.25
CA TYR A 294 7.61 22.13 22.15
C TYR A 294 8.14 22.87 23.36
N MET A 295 8.34 22.08 24.41
CA MET A 295 8.93 22.53 25.65
C MET A 295 9.92 21.49 26.16
N SER A 296 11.08 21.94 26.61
CA SER A 296 12.11 21.10 27.22
C SER A 296 12.65 21.75 28.49
N ARG A 297 12.96 20.92 29.50
CA ARG A 297 13.62 21.37 30.73
C ARG A 297 14.51 20.28 31.29
N ARG A 298 15.70 20.69 31.73
CA ARG A 298 16.60 19.88 32.57
C ARG A 298 16.65 20.47 33.98
N TYR A 299 16.56 19.60 34.98
CA TYR A 299 16.69 19.93 36.40
C TYR A 299 18.13 19.70 36.88
N ASP A 300 18.53 20.39 37.95
CA ASP A 300 19.86 20.23 38.56
C ASP A 300 20.14 18.81 39.06
N SER A 301 19.08 18.04 39.33
CA SER A 301 19.15 16.61 39.67
C SER A 301 19.65 15.75 38.50
N GLY A 302 19.67 16.26 37.27
CA GLY A 302 19.94 15.50 36.05
C GLY A 302 18.67 15.04 35.33
N VAL A 303 17.52 15.00 36.00
CA VAL A 303 16.23 14.68 35.35
C VAL A 303 15.93 15.68 34.25
N PHE A 304 15.41 15.23 33.12
CA PHE A 304 14.89 16.10 32.07
C PHE A 304 13.49 15.66 31.62
N VAL A 305 12.76 16.63 31.08
CA VAL A 305 11.41 16.45 30.52
C VAL A 305 11.33 17.20 29.21
N ASP A 306 10.82 16.53 28.17
CA ASP A 306 10.42 17.14 26.91
C ASP A 306 8.96 16.85 26.64
N SER A 307 8.32 17.77 25.91
CA SER A 307 6.97 17.61 25.40
C SER A 307 6.80 18.33 24.08
N ALA A 308 5.97 17.79 23.20
CA ALA A 308 5.64 18.42 21.93
C ALA A 308 4.17 18.18 21.54
N LEU A 309 3.58 19.20 20.93
CA LEU A 309 2.33 19.11 20.18
C LEU A 309 2.67 19.17 18.70
N GLN A 310 2.07 18.28 17.91
CA GLN A 310 2.31 18.16 16.48
C GLN A 310 1.00 18.33 15.71
N PHE A 311 1.05 19.11 14.64
CA PHE A 311 -0.02 19.22 13.65
C PHE A 311 0.58 19.07 12.27
N ASN A 312 -0.07 18.30 11.40
CA ASN A 312 0.34 18.15 10.00
C ASN A 312 -0.85 18.25 9.06
N HIS A 313 -0.61 18.80 7.88
CA HIS A 313 -1.47 18.66 6.72
C HIS A 313 -0.78 17.80 5.66
N PHE A 314 -1.45 16.77 5.16
CA PHE A 314 -0.96 15.87 4.14
C PHE A 314 -1.74 16.03 2.84
N SER A 315 -1.01 16.12 1.74
CA SER A 315 -1.54 16.04 0.38
C SER A 315 -1.02 14.77 -0.28
N ASN A 316 -1.94 13.88 -0.63
CA ASN A 316 -1.65 12.52 -1.05
C ASN A 316 -2.17 12.27 -2.47
N THR A 317 -1.38 11.54 -3.26
CA THR A 317 -1.79 11.05 -4.58
C THR A 317 -1.61 9.54 -4.65
N ALA A 318 -2.70 8.79 -4.80
CA ALA A 318 -2.65 7.36 -5.10
C ALA A 318 -2.41 7.13 -6.60
N LYS A 319 -1.50 6.22 -6.95
CA LYS A 319 -1.23 5.79 -8.33
C LYS A 319 -1.18 4.26 -8.38
N ALA A 320 -2.35 3.65 -8.46
CA ALA A 320 -2.45 2.22 -8.58
C ALA A 320 -2.15 1.76 -10.02
N ARG A 321 -1.34 0.73 -10.17
CA ARG A 321 -1.15 0.02 -11.45
C ARG A 321 -1.63 -1.40 -11.30
N MET A 322 -2.72 -1.72 -11.98
CA MET A 322 -3.37 -3.02 -11.92
C MET A 322 -2.52 -4.08 -12.63
N VAL A 323 -2.73 -5.37 -12.33
CA VAL A 323 -2.03 -6.50 -12.98
C VAL A 323 -2.07 -6.48 -14.52
N ASN A 324 -3.14 -5.94 -15.12
CA ASN A 324 -3.28 -5.81 -16.57
C ASN A 324 -2.58 -4.55 -17.16
N GLY A 325 -1.91 -3.76 -16.32
CA GLY A 325 -1.19 -2.54 -16.70
C GLY A 325 -2.01 -1.26 -16.69
N GLN A 326 -3.35 -1.33 -16.53
CA GLN A 326 -4.21 -0.16 -16.37
C GLN A 326 -3.83 0.62 -15.11
N GLN A 327 -4.04 1.94 -15.15
CA GLN A 327 -3.72 2.83 -14.04
C GLN A 327 -4.99 3.42 -13.45
N ALA A 328 -5.00 3.55 -12.13
CA ALA A 328 -6.03 4.27 -11.39
C ALA A 328 -5.38 5.32 -10.49
N LYS A 329 -6.01 6.48 -10.38
CA LYS A 329 -5.49 7.60 -9.59
C LYS A 329 -6.55 8.24 -8.70
N ALA A 330 -6.13 8.78 -7.58
CA ALA A 330 -6.92 9.65 -6.71
C ALA A 330 -6.00 10.68 -6.05
N ASP A 331 -6.50 11.89 -5.85
CA ASP A 331 -5.87 12.91 -5.01
C ASP A 331 -6.77 13.14 -3.80
N PHE A 332 -6.17 13.23 -2.62
CA PHE A 332 -6.88 13.43 -1.36
C PHE A 332 -5.97 14.10 -0.34
N SER A 333 -6.55 14.58 0.75
CA SER A 333 -5.80 15.21 1.83
C SER A 333 -6.41 14.91 3.18
N GLY A 334 -5.59 15.00 4.21
CA GLY A 334 -5.95 14.73 5.59
C GLY A 334 -5.06 15.51 6.54
N ASN A 335 -5.49 15.66 7.78
CA ASN A 335 -4.66 16.28 8.82
C ASN A 335 -4.28 15.24 9.86
N SER A 336 -3.21 15.52 10.60
CA SER A 336 -2.87 14.78 11.80
C SER A 336 -2.59 15.68 12.99
N TYR A 337 -2.80 15.10 14.16
CA TYR A 337 -2.57 15.70 15.46
C TYR A 337 -1.77 14.74 16.30
N GLY A 338 -0.80 15.25 17.04
CA GLY A 338 0.08 14.46 17.88
C GLY A 338 0.39 15.14 19.20
N LEU A 339 0.61 14.32 20.22
CA LEU A 339 1.15 14.71 21.51
C LEU A 339 2.27 13.75 21.88
N GLU A 340 3.41 14.28 22.30
CA GLU A 340 4.58 13.51 22.69
C GLU A 340 5.13 13.99 24.03
N ALA A 341 5.64 13.06 24.82
CA ALA A 341 6.38 13.34 26.05
C ALA A 341 7.58 12.40 26.19
N LYS A 342 8.70 12.94 26.65
CA LYS A 342 9.94 12.20 26.94
C LYS A 342 10.43 12.61 28.32
N VAL A 343 10.81 11.63 29.14
CA VAL A 343 11.41 11.85 30.47
C VAL A 343 12.64 10.99 30.57
N GLY A 344 13.73 11.56 31.10
CA GLY A 344 14.97 10.82 31.27
C GLY A 344 15.88 11.43 32.31
N TYR A 345 17.10 10.91 32.36
CA TYR A 345 18.12 11.32 33.32
C TYR A 345 19.46 11.53 32.62
N ALA A 346 19.97 12.76 32.64
CA ALA A 346 21.25 13.12 32.03
C ALA A 346 22.39 12.97 33.04
N TRP A 347 23.08 11.84 32.99
CA TRP A 347 24.28 11.55 33.78
C TRP A 347 25.55 11.92 33.00
N ASN A 348 26.51 12.55 33.68
CA ASN A 348 27.84 12.80 33.12
C ASN A 348 28.91 12.66 34.23
N ASN A 349 30.03 12.00 33.93
CA ASN A 349 31.21 11.93 34.78
C ASN A 349 32.50 11.87 33.92
N ASP A 350 33.46 12.76 34.17
CA ASP A 350 34.75 12.81 33.48
C ASP A 350 34.66 12.77 31.93
N GLY A 351 33.60 13.37 31.38
CA GLY A 351 33.31 13.41 29.95
C GLY A 351 32.44 12.25 29.46
N PHE A 352 32.40 11.11 30.16
CA PHE A 352 31.43 10.05 29.84
C PHE A 352 30.03 10.51 30.18
N PHE A 353 29.07 10.19 29.31
CA PHE A 353 27.67 10.49 29.58
C PHE A 353 26.75 9.33 29.22
N ALA A 354 25.63 9.28 29.93
CA ALA A 354 24.54 8.36 29.68
C ALA A 354 23.21 9.08 29.90
N GLU A 355 22.30 8.96 28.94
CA GLU A 355 20.97 9.56 29.01
C GLU A 355 19.87 8.52 28.78
N PRO A 356 19.58 7.64 29.76
CA PRO A 356 18.42 6.78 29.70
C PRO A 356 17.12 7.60 29.73
N TYR A 357 16.12 7.15 28.98
CA TYR A 357 14.83 7.82 28.87
C TYR A 357 13.70 6.85 28.57
N VAL A 358 12.48 7.35 28.80
CA VAL A 358 11.23 6.78 28.30
C VAL A 358 10.49 7.85 27.51
N ARG A 359 9.82 7.44 26.43
CA ARG A 359 9.11 8.32 25.50
C ARG A 359 7.78 7.69 25.10
N ALA A 360 6.76 8.53 24.97
CA ALA A 360 5.46 8.13 24.47
C ALA A 360 4.92 9.19 23.51
N ALA A 361 4.38 8.75 22.37
CA ALA A 361 3.77 9.61 21.38
C ALA A 361 2.41 9.04 20.95
N ALA A 362 1.36 9.85 21.07
CA ALA A 362 0.01 9.52 20.62
C ALA A 362 -0.34 10.38 19.41
N ARG A 363 -0.90 9.78 18.36
CA ARG A 363 -1.30 10.47 17.13
C ARG A 363 -2.66 10.03 16.65
N ALA A 364 -3.39 10.98 16.07
CA ALA A 364 -4.63 10.75 15.36
C ALA A 364 -4.54 11.43 13.99
N LEU A 365 -4.96 10.72 12.94
CA LEU A 365 -5.04 11.23 11.58
C LEU A 365 -6.50 11.15 11.15
N ASP A 366 -6.99 12.22 10.51
CA ASP A 366 -8.37 12.31 10.05
C ASP A 366 -8.70 11.19 9.06
N GLY A 367 -9.87 10.58 9.20
CA GLY A 367 -10.41 9.67 8.19
C GLY A 367 -10.63 10.36 6.84
N GLU A 368 -10.33 9.65 5.76
CA GLU A 368 -10.39 10.17 4.39
C GLU A 368 -11.47 9.47 3.56
N HIS A 369 -12.08 10.22 2.64
CA HIS A 369 -13.12 9.72 1.74
C HIS A 369 -12.83 10.13 0.30
N TYR A 370 -12.48 9.17 -0.55
CA TYR A 370 -12.13 9.44 -1.95
C TYR A 370 -12.47 8.25 -2.86
N ALA A 371 -12.39 8.48 -4.16
CA ALA A 371 -12.57 7.43 -5.16
C ALA A 371 -11.42 7.46 -6.17
N LEU A 372 -10.88 6.29 -6.51
CA LEU A 372 -9.93 6.14 -7.60
C LEU A 372 -10.65 6.21 -8.95
N SER A 373 -9.92 6.63 -9.99
CA SER A 373 -10.45 6.75 -11.35
C SER A 373 -10.95 5.44 -11.97
N ASN A 374 -10.65 4.27 -11.37
CA ASN A 374 -11.21 2.97 -11.75
C ASN A 374 -12.50 2.60 -11.01
N GLY A 375 -13.05 3.49 -10.18
CA GLY A 375 -14.31 3.31 -9.47
C GLY A 375 -14.20 2.70 -8.07
N MET A 376 -12.99 2.39 -7.59
CA MET A 376 -12.77 1.96 -6.21
C MET A 376 -13.02 3.12 -5.24
N THR A 377 -13.83 2.89 -4.22
CA THR A 377 -14.13 3.89 -3.19
C THR A 377 -13.39 3.57 -1.91
N VAL A 378 -12.84 4.58 -1.26
CA VAL A 378 -12.09 4.44 -0.03
C VAL A 378 -12.72 5.35 1.02
N ASN A 379 -13.07 4.74 2.15
CA ASN A 379 -13.61 5.41 3.31
C ASN A 379 -12.82 4.96 4.53
N SER A 380 -11.83 5.75 4.95
CA SER A 380 -11.08 5.47 6.17
C SER A 380 -11.79 6.06 7.38
N ASN A 381 -11.74 5.33 8.50
CA ASN A 381 -11.89 5.95 9.81
C ASN A 381 -10.59 6.66 10.18
N ASP A 382 -10.60 7.40 11.29
CA ASP A 382 -9.39 8.01 11.83
C ASP A 382 -8.32 6.94 12.10
N TYR A 383 -7.09 7.19 11.64
CA TYR A 383 -5.94 6.36 11.97
C TYR A 383 -5.35 6.80 13.30
N LYS A 384 -5.01 5.86 14.16
CA LYS A 384 -4.47 6.09 15.50
C LYS A 384 -3.12 5.39 15.64
N SER A 385 -2.21 6.06 16.34
CA SER A 385 -0.91 5.52 16.74
C SER A 385 -0.64 5.86 18.20
N MET A 386 -0.04 4.91 18.92
CA MET A 386 0.44 5.04 20.27
C MET A 386 1.81 4.36 20.32
N LEU A 387 2.86 5.14 20.08
CA LEU A 387 4.23 4.68 20.12
C LEU A 387 4.79 4.84 21.54
N GLY A 388 5.30 3.76 22.13
CA GLY A 388 6.11 3.82 23.33
C GLY A 388 7.55 3.43 23.04
N GLU A 389 8.49 4.05 23.72
CA GLU A 389 9.93 3.84 23.52
C GLU A 389 10.67 3.94 24.85
N VAL A 390 11.65 3.05 25.02
CA VAL A 390 12.62 3.09 26.12
C VAL A 390 14.00 3.00 25.50
N GLY A 391 14.88 3.93 25.83
CA GLY A 391 16.20 3.98 25.21
C GLY A 391 17.24 4.69 26.06
N ALA A 392 18.46 4.75 25.52
CA ALA A 392 19.56 5.48 26.10
C ALA A 392 20.53 6.00 25.02
N ASP A 393 21.02 7.21 25.23
CA ASP A 393 22.18 7.75 24.52
C ASP A 393 23.43 7.58 25.39
N LEU A 394 24.50 7.00 24.84
CA LEU A 394 25.75 6.72 25.56
C LEU A 394 26.92 7.30 24.78
N GLY A 395 27.78 8.10 25.41
CA GLY A 395 28.85 8.77 24.68
C GLY A 395 29.94 9.38 25.53
N TYR A 396 30.78 10.17 24.88
CA TYR A 396 31.85 10.93 25.51
C TYR A 396 31.88 12.36 24.99
N GLN A 397 32.04 13.33 25.89
CA GLN A 397 32.16 14.74 25.55
C GLN A 397 33.64 15.15 25.48
N TYR A 398 34.08 15.53 24.29
CA TYR A 398 35.40 16.12 24.06
C TYR A 398 35.30 17.64 24.08
N ALA A 399 36.10 18.29 24.92
CA ALA A 399 36.29 19.73 24.83
C ALA A 399 37.13 20.07 23.59
N ILE A 400 36.72 21.09 22.85
CA ILE A 400 37.47 21.66 21.72
C ILE A 400 37.65 23.17 21.94
N SER A 401 38.57 23.79 21.20
CA SER A 401 38.75 25.25 21.26
C SER A 401 37.47 25.95 20.80
N GLY A 402 36.73 26.55 21.73
CA GLY A 402 35.46 27.25 21.45
C GLY A 402 34.18 26.44 21.73
N GLY A 403 34.28 25.20 22.23
CA GLY A 403 33.09 24.42 22.60
C GLY A 403 33.35 22.93 22.86
N TYR A 404 32.52 22.06 22.29
CA TYR A 404 32.61 20.61 22.51
C TYR A 404 32.16 19.79 21.29
N VAL A 405 32.53 18.51 21.28
CA VAL A 405 31.95 17.47 20.43
C VAL A 405 31.53 16.29 21.31
N LYS A 406 30.30 15.81 21.14
CA LYS A 406 29.69 14.70 21.89
C LYS A 406 29.23 13.60 20.93
N PRO A 407 30.11 12.71 20.44
CA PRO A 407 29.68 11.49 19.77
C PRO A 407 28.93 10.56 20.73
N TYR A 408 27.92 9.86 20.23
CA TYR A 408 27.13 8.91 20.99
C TYR A 408 26.62 7.72 20.18
N LEU A 409 26.36 6.64 20.91
CA LEU A 409 25.57 5.49 20.49
C LEU A 409 24.15 5.66 21.03
N HIS A 410 23.17 5.47 20.16
CA HIS A 410 21.75 5.45 20.50
C HIS A 410 21.24 4.01 20.49
N LEU A 411 20.57 3.59 21.55
CA LEU A 411 19.91 2.29 21.63
C LEU A 411 18.49 2.47 22.16
N ALA A 412 17.51 1.87 21.50
CA ALA A 412 16.11 1.93 21.93
C ALA A 412 15.33 0.66 21.61
N ALA A 413 14.36 0.36 22.45
CA ALA A 413 13.29 -0.59 22.18
C ALA A 413 11.99 0.21 22.08
N LEU A 414 11.23 -0.01 21.01
CA LEU A 414 9.99 0.69 20.72
C LEU A 414 8.86 -0.27 20.41
N ASN A 415 7.63 0.14 20.71
CA ASN A 415 6.45 -0.65 20.41
C ASN A 415 5.30 0.27 19.98
N GLU A 416 4.72 -0.01 18.82
CA GLU A 416 3.47 0.59 18.37
C GLU A 416 2.30 -0.23 18.94
N PHE A 417 1.54 0.38 19.85
CA PHE A 417 0.46 -0.25 20.61
C PHE A 417 -0.90 -0.14 19.93
N ALA A 418 -1.11 0.83 19.04
CA ALA A 418 -2.40 1.02 18.41
C ALA A 418 -2.73 -0.12 17.44
N ASP A 419 -3.95 -0.63 17.55
CA ASP A 419 -4.52 -1.64 16.67
C ASP A 419 -5.97 -1.28 16.30
N GLY A 420 -6.56 -2.07 15.41
CA GLY A 420 -7.94 -1.86 14.97
C GLY A 420 -8.15 -0.60 14.12
N ASN A 421 -7.07 -0.03 13.57
CA ASN A 421 -7.21 0.94 12.49
C ASN A 421 -7.90 0.26 11.31
N SER A 422 -8.89 0.94 10.73
CA SER A 422 -9.72 0.34 9.70
C SER A 422 -9.94 1.30 8.55
N VAL A 423 -9.60 0.84 7.35
CA VAL A 423 -9.96 1.46 6.09
C VAL A 423 -11.01 0.60 5.39
N ARG A 424 -12.12 1.21 4.99
CA ARG A 424 -13.14 0.54 4.19
C ARG A 424 -12.87 0.80 2.72
N VAL A 425 -12.50 -0.24 1.99
CA VAL A 425 -12.35 -0.22 0.52
C VAL A 425 -13.59 -0.88 -0.07
N ASN A 426 -14.36 -0.13 -0.86
CA ASN A 426 -15.71 -0.50 -1.29
C ASN A 426 -16.60 -0.92 -0.10
N ASN A 427 -16.98 -2.20 -0.04
CA ASN A 427 -17.78 -2.77 1.05
C ASN A 427 -16.95 -3.62 2.03
N VAL A 428 -15.63 -3.69 1.88
CA VAL A 428 -14.73 -4.51 2.70
C VAL A 428 -13.96 -3.64 3.69
N SER A 429 -14.00 -3.99 4.97
CA SER A 429 -13.16 -3.37 6.01
C SER A 429 -11.82 -4.09 6.09
N LEU A 430 -10.73 -3.35 5.98
CA LEU A 430 -9.36 -3.87 6.03
C LEU A 430 -8.60 -3.21 7.19
N ASP A 431 -7.92 -4.02 7.98
CA ASP A 431 -7.05 -3.52 9.07
C ASP A 431 -5.76 -2.97 8.46
N ASN A 432 -5.52 -1.68 8.65
CA ASN A 432 -4.34 -0.98 8.15
C ASN A 432 -3.31 -0.65 9.24
N SER A 433 -3.44 -1.23 10.44
CA SER A 433 -2.51 -1.02 11.56
C SER A 433 -1.11 -1.56 11.23
N VAL A 434 -0.08 -0.82 11.63
CA VAL A 434 1.33 -1.26 11.63
C VAL A 434 1.80 -1.39 13.09
N LYS A 435 1.36 -2.45 13.76
CA LYS A 435 1.66 -2.68 15.19
C LYS A 435 2.90 -3.54 15.39
N GLY A 436 3.52 -3.42 16.55
CA GLY A 436 4.53 -4.38 17.00
C GLY A 436 5.77 -3.72 17.58
N ALA A 437 6.63 -4.59 18.12
CA ALA A 437 7.89 -4.21 18.73
C ALA A 437 9.00 -4.11 17.68
N ALA A 438 9.94 -3.19 17.92
CA ALA A 438 11.16 -3.06 17.16
C ALA A 438 12.31 -2.62 18.05
N PHE A 439 13.52 -2.86 17.58
CA PHE A 439 14.75 -2.38 18.18
C PHE A 439 15.41 -1.38 17.24
N GLN A 440 15.94 -0.30 17.82
CA GLN A 440 16.65 0.74 17.12
C GLN A 440 18.08 0.85 17.66
N ALA A 441 19.03 0.98 16.75
CA ALA A 441 20.42 1.29 17.04
C ALA A 441 20.88 2.40 16.11
N GLY A 442 21.59 3.37 16.65
CA GLY A 442 22.05 4.53 15.89
C GLY A 442 23.34 5.12 16.41
N LEU A 443 23.94 5.97 15.60
CA LEU A 443 25.13 6.74 15.93
C LEU A 443 24.82 8.21 15.69
N GLY A 444 25.32 9.07 16.56
CA GLY A 444 25.18 10.50 16.36
C GLY A 444 26.31 11.30 16.98
N ALA A 445 26.30 12.59 16.71
CA ALA A 445 27.18 13.55 17.33
C ALA A 445 26.47 14.88 17.50
N GLU A 446 26.68 15.51 18.65
CA GLU A 446 26.34 16.92 18.90
C GLU A 446 27.64 17.72 18.94
N LEU A 447 27.62 18.95 18.45
CA LEU A 447 28.80 19.80 18.45
C LEU A 447 28.44 21.26 18.72
N LYS A 448 29.28 21.94 19.48
CA LYS A 448 29.29 23.39 19.67
C LYS A 448 30.64 23.90 19.19
N VAL A 449 30.64 24.67 18.10
CA VAL A 449 31.86 25.16 17.42
C VAL A 449 32.30 26.50 18.00
N THR A 450 31.31 27.37 18.28
CA THR A 450 31.51 28.68 18.91
C THR A 450 30.45 28.87 20.00
N ASP A 451 30.51 29.99 20.71
CA ASP A 451 29.50 30.32 21.74
C ASP A 451 28.06 30.35 21.17
N ASN A 452 27.92 30.69 19.88
CA ASN A 452 26.63 30.90 19.22
C ASN A 452 26.32 29.88 18.12
N LEU A 453 27.26 29.00 17.72
CA LEU A 453 27.06 28.07 16.60
C LEU A 453 27.27 26.62 17.04
N GLY A 454 26.24 25.81 16.81
CA GLY A 454 26.27 24.38 17.05
C GLY A 454 25.51 23.58 16.00
N GLY A 455 25.47 22.28 16.20
CA GLY A 455 24.76 21.38 15.32
C GLY A 455 24.74 19.95 15.83
N TYR A 456 24.08 19.10 15.06
CA TYR A 456 23.96 17.68 15.36
C TYR A 456 23.80 16.87 14.08
N ALA A 457 24.23 15.63 14.13
CA ALA A 457 23.97 14.64 13.10
C ALA A 457 23.66 13.30 13.75
N ALA A 458 22.70 12.56 13.19
CA ALA A 458 22.33 11.23 13.65
C ALA A 458 21.98 10.32 12.48
N PHE A 459 22.31 9.04 12.62
CA PHE A 459 21.92 7.97 11.71
C PHE A 459 21.39 6.79 12.53
N ASP A 460 20.19 6.33 12.21
CA ASP A 460 19.48 5.29 12.95
C ASP A 460 19.06 4.14 12.02
N TYR A 461 19.13 2.91 12.53
CA TYR A 461 18.57 1.68 11.95
C TYR A 461 17.54 1.09 12.91
N THR A 462 16.36 0.77 12.40
CA THR A 462 15.28 0.14 13.19
C THR A 462 14.82 -1.16 12.57
N LYS A 463 14.65 -2.21 13.37
CA LYS A 463 14.11 -3.50 12.92
C LYS A 463 13.12 -4.09 13.90
N GLY A 464 11.96 -4.48 13.39
CA GLY A 464 10.93 -5.26 14.09
C GLY A 464 10.24 -6.22 13.13
N ASP A 465 9.12 -6.80 13.60
CA ASP A 465 8.37 -7.81 12.84
C ASP A 465 7.62 -7.17 11.65
N ASN A 466 6.91 -6.07 11.90
CA ASN A 466 6.07 -5.39 10.92
C ASN A 466 6.65 -4.05 10.44
N THR A 467 7.82 -3.65 10.93
CA THR A 467 8.49 -2.40 10.56
C THR A 467 9.99 -2.59 10.43
N GLU A 468 10.58 -2.02 9.39
CA GLU A 468 12.02 -1.86 9.23
C GLU A 468 12.31 -0.47 8.70
N ARG A 469 13.26 0.22 9.32
CA ARG A 469 13.78 1.51 8.86
C ARG A 469 15.26 1.32 8.56
N PRO A 470 15.63 0.92 7.34
CA PRO A 470 17.01 0.53 7.02
C PRO A 470 17.99 1.71 7.11
N TRP A 471 17.48 2.93 6.99
CA TRP A 471 18.24 4.14 7.27
C TRP A 471 17.27 5.26 7.64
N GLN A 472 17.64 6.01 8.67
CA GLN A 472 17.07 7.32 9.00
C GLN A 472 18.23 8.25 9.29
N ALA A 473 18.21 9.46 8.75
CA ALA A 473 19.27 10.43 8.90
C ALA A 473 18.68 11.79 9.29
N THR A 474 19.32 12.44 10.25
CA THR A 474 18.99 13.80 10.67
C THR A 474 20.27 14.62 10.73
N VAL A 475 20.26 15.84 10.19
CA VAL A 475 21.38 16.78 10.29
C VAL A 475 20.83 18.17 10.60
N GLY A 476 21.29 18.79 11.67
CA GLY A 476 20.82 20.09 12.10
C GLY A 476 21.95 21.06 12.43
N VAL A 477 21.65 22.35 12.25
CA VAL A 477 22.50 23.48 12.62
C VAL A 477 21.65 24.43 13.45
N ASN A 478 22.21 24.93 14.55
CA ASN A 478 21.57 25.90 15.42
C ASN A 478 22.46 27.13 15.61
N TYR A 479 21.81 28.29 15.71
CA TYR A 479 22.42 29.55 16.09
C TYR A 479 21.75 30.05 17.36
N THR A 480 22.54 30.27 18.41
CA THR A 480 22.04 30.62 19.75
C THR A 480 22.55 31.98 20.23
N TRP A 481 21.81 32.68 21.09
CA TRP A 481 22.14 33.98 21.67
C TRP A 481 21.69 34.14 23.12
#